data_AF-A0A1G9E9X8-F1
#
_entry.id   AF-A0A1G9E9X8-F1
#
_cell.length_a   1.000
_cell.length_b   1.000
_cell.length_c   1.000
_cell.angle_alpha   90.00
_cell.angle_beta   90.00
_cell.angle_gamma   90.00
#
_symmetry.space_group_name_H-M   'P 1'
#
loop_
_entity.id
_entity.type
_entity.pdbx_description
1 polymer ?
#
loop_
_entity_poly.entity_id
_entity_poly.type
_entity_poly.pdbx_seq_one_letter_code
_entity_poly.pdbx_strand_id
1 'polypeptide(L)'
;MSKNNSEDMLLLEQSDHTVEIFYFFDPFSDDCITMEPIINKLLIEYRGHITIKKILAPSLSVLTKCQAQSTSSDDNVALAYKAAEIQGQSKARAFIRYIFNRINPSNTICTKEMIDDSARLAGIDLKSFHEDLHSPSLDAMLKYDLCVFREMDIDNLPAMVFFSGDAKSEGVKIDGSYPYHIYTYVINELVGIEIEKRQLPSIIDYIRAHELVSFEELKTIFEWRAGLLLNELKKLRLQRLIDEVSLNNQSFYQLKQSSLPLKTKV
;
A
#
# COMPACT_ATOMS: atom_id res chain seq x y z
N MET A 1 6.38 34.19 47.08
CA MET A 1 6.61 34.66 45.70
C MET A 1 6.39 33.46 44.79
N SER A 2 5.23 33.46 44.13
CA SER A 2 4.88 32.58 43.02
C SER A 2 5.59 33.06 41.75
N LYS A 3 5.75 32.14 40.77
CA LYS A 3 6.46 32.21 39.47
C LYS A 3 7.82 31.49 39.53
N ASN A 4 8.12 30.42 38.80
CA ASN A 4 7.55 29.89 37.56
C ASN A 4 7.67 28.35 37.58
N ASN A 5 6.57 27.63 37.82
CA ASN A 5 6.50 26.17 37.64
C ASN A 5 5.54 25.80 36.49
N SER A 6 5.11 26.81 35.72
CA SER A 6 4.10 26.71 34.67
C SER A 6 4.67 27.04 33.29
N GLU A 7 5.89 27.56 33.18
CA GLU A 7 6.56 27.83 31.89
C GLU A 7 7.41 26.63 31.44
N ASP A 8 7.95 25.82 32.36
CA ASP A 8 8.63 24.55 32.04
C ASP A 8 7.65 23.41 31.66
N MET A 9 6.35 23.61 31.87
CA MET A 9 5.28 22.64 31.52
C MET A 9 4.76 22.85 30.08
N LEU A 10 5.23 23.87 29.37
CA LEU A 10 4.76 24.24 28.03
C LEU A 10 5.79 24.03 26.91
N LEU A 11 6.90 23.34 27.19
CA LEU A 11 7.97 23.08 26.22
C LEU A 11 8.31 21.59 26.00
N LEU A 12 7.41 20.68 26.37
CA LEU A 12 7.55 19.23 26.09
C LEU A 12 6.29 18.57 25.50
N GLU A 13 5.36 19.35 24.93
CA GLU A 13 4.25 18.79 24.13
C GLU A 13 4.53 18.95 22.63
N GLN A 14 5.60 18.30 22.18
CA GLN A 14 5.71 17.81 20.80
C GLN A 14 6.13 16.36 20.85
N SER A 15 5.25 15.53 21.39
CA SER A 15 5.41 14.09 21.27
C SER A 15 4.84 13.68 19.92
N ASP A 16 5.66 13.82 18.89
CA ASP A 16 5.39 13.36 17.53
C ASP A 16 5.46 11.82 17.54
N HIS A 17 4.50 11.15 18.20
CA HIS A 17 4.43 9.69 18.36
C HIS A 17 4.00 9.05 17.04
N THR A 18 4.85 9.19 16.03
CA THR A 18 4.66 8.58 14.72
C THR A 18 5.51 7.33 14.65
N VAL A 19 4.87 6.17 14.52
CA VAL A 19 5.59 4.92 14.27
C VAL A 19 5.98 4.86 12.80
N GLU A 20 7.27 4.72 12.54
CA GLU A 20 7.78 4.47 11.19
C GLU A 20 7.78 2.98 10.90
N ILE A 21 7.13 2.59 9.80
CA ILE A 21 6.92 1.20 9.43
C ILE A 21 7.55 0.96 8.06
N PHE A 22 8.47 0.01 7.99
CA PHE A 22 9.06 -0.48 6.75
C PHE A 22 8.39 -1.80 6.38
N TYR A 23 7.68 -1.82 5.26
CA TYR A 23 7.02 -3.03 4.74
C TYR A 23 7.77 -3.55 3.52
N PHE A 24 8.37 -4.73 3.64
CA PHE A 24 9.06 -5.41 2.56
C PHE A 24 8.15 -6.43 1.90
N PHE A 25 8.06 -6.39 0.57
CA PHE A 25 7.12 -7.22 -0.17
C PHE A 25 7.67 -7.78 -1.48
N ASP A 26 7.14 -8.94 -1.88
CA ASP A 26 7.24 -9.50 -3.22
C ASP A 26 5.94 -9.22 -3.98
N PRO A 27 5.97 -8.50 -5.12
CA PRO A 27 4.76 -8.14 -5.87
C PRO A 27 3.99 -9.34 -6.44
N PHE A 28 4.58 -10.54 -6.43
CA PHE A 28 3.99 -11.76 -6.99
C PHE A 28 3.68 -12.83 -5.93
N SER A 29 3.74 -12.47 -4.64
CA SER A 29 3.44 -13.39 -3.53
C SER A 29 2.01 -13.23 -3.03
N ASP A 30 1.27 -14.35 -2.93
CA ASP A 30 -0.10 -14.38 -2.39
C ASP A 30 -0.17 -13.83 -0.95
N ASP A 31 0.86 -14.06 -0.14
CA ASP A 31 0.94 -13.53 1.22
C ASP A 31 1.05 -12.00 1.21
N CYS A 32 1.84 -11.45 0.28
CA CYS A 32 1.98 -10.00 0.11
C CYS A 32 0.69 -9.36 -0.43
N ILE A 33 -0.04 -10.07 -1.30
CA ILE A 33 -1.36 -9.65 -1.80
C ILE A 33 -2.36 -9.62 -0.64
N THR A 34 -2.35 -10.64 0.21
CA THR A 34 -3.21 -10.75 1.41
C THR A 34 -2.89 -9.68 2.45
N MET A 35 -1.66 -9.14 2.45
CA MET A 35 -1.24 -8.05 3.32
C MET A 35 -1.72 -6.66 2.87
N GLU A 36 -2.04 -6.46 1.59
CA GLU A 36 -2.47 -5.15 1.09
C GLU A 36 -3.71 -4.57 1.82
N PRO A 37 -4.80 -5.34 2.06
CA PRO A 37 -5.94 -4.86 2.83
C PRO A 37 -5.57 -4.46 4.27
N ILE A 38 -4.65 -5.19 4.91
CA ILE A 38 -4.17 -4.90 6.26
C ILE A 38 -3.42 -3.57 6.28
N ILE A 39 -2.51 -3.36 5.32
CA ILE A 39 -1.75 -2.11 5.17
C ILE A 39 -2.68 -0.93 4.91
N ASN A 40 -3.66 -1.09 4.02
CA ASN A 40 -4.65 -0.05 3.73
C ASN A 40 -5.47 0.28 4.98
N LYS A 41 -5.90 -0.73 5.74
CA LYS A 41 -6.63 -0.52 6.99
C LYS A 41 -5.78 0.22 8.02
N LEU A 42 -4.52 -0.16 8.21
CA LEU A 42 -3.57 0.56 9.08
C LEU A 42 -3.43 2.02 8.67
N LEU A 43 -3.21 2.30 7.37
CA LEU A 43 -3.06 3.66 6.85
C LEU A 43 -4.30 4.54 7.06
N ILE A 44 -5.50 3.94 7.10
CA ILE A 44 -6.75 4.65 7.36
C ILE A 44 -6.95 4.88 8.86
N GLU A 45 -6.95 3.79 9.65
CA GLU A 45 -7.31 3.83 11.08
C GLU A 45 -6.26 4.59 11.91
N TYR A 46 -4.98 4.43 11.59
CA TYR A 46 -3.86 5.07 12.32
C TYR A 46 -3.29 6.29 11.61
N ARG A 47 -4.06 6.89 10.68
CA ARG A 47 -3.61 8.07 9.93
C ARG A 47 -3.14 9.18 10.88
N GLY A 48 -1.91 9.66 10.65
CA GLY A 48 -1.28 10.70 11.47
C GLY A 48 -0.52 10.18 12.69
N HIS A 49 -0.54 8.87 12.93
CA HIS A 49 0.26 8.21 13.97
C HIS A 49 1.24 7.17 13.40
N ILE A 50 1.14 6.86 12.11
CA ILE A 50 2.06 5.96 11.44
C ILE A 50 2.49 6.52 10.09
N THR A 51 3.69 6.14 9.68
CA THR A 51 4.12 6.22 8.27
C THR A 51 4.48 4.82 7.81
N ILE A 52 4.00 4.43 6.63
CA ILE A 52 4.37 3.14 6.02
C ILE A 52 5.16 3.42 4.74
N LYS A 53 6.43 3.02 4.75
CA LYS A 53 7.29 2.94 3.58
C LYS A 53 7.25 1.51 3.05
N LYS A 54 6.69 1.35 1.84
CA LYS A 54 6.68 0.06 1.15
C LYS A 54 7.98 -0.06 0.36
N ILE A 55 8.68 -1.18 0.49
CA ILE A 55 9.93 -1.48 -0.20
C ILE A 55 9.73 -2.80 -0.94
N LEU A 56 9.79 -2.76 -2.27
CA LEU A 56 9.85 -4.00 -3.05
C LEU A 56 11.18 -4.68 -2.69
N ALA A 57 11.10 -5.91 -2.19
CA ALA A 57 12.26 -6.55 -1.60
C ALA A 57 13.38 -6.71 -2.63
N PRO A 58 14.55 -6.10 -2.43
CA PRO A 58 15.68 -6.15 -3.37
C PRO A 58 16.47 -7.46 -3.23
N SER A 59 15.80 -8.56 -2.92
CA SER A 59 16.42 -9.88 -2.80
C SER A 59 16.64 -10.49 -4.18
N LEU A 60 17.62 -11.39 -4.28
CA LEU A 60 17.91 -12.08 -5.55
C LEU A 60 16.68 -12.83 -6.08
N SER A 61 15.90 -13.46 -5.20
CA SER A 61 14.69 -14.19 -5.59
C SER A 61 13.63 -13.27 -6.20
N VAL A 62 13.32 -12.14 -5.56
CA VAL A 62 12.29 -11.20 -6.03
C VAL A 62 12.74 -10.49 -7.30
N LEU A 63 13.98 -9.98 -7.34
CA LEU A 63 14.49 -9.30 -8.53
C LEU A 63 14.58 -10.23 -9.75
N THR A 64 14.89 -11.52 -9.53
CA THR A 64 14.88 -12.52 -10.61
C THR A 64 13.46 -12.78 -11.13
N LYS A 65 12.44 -12.82 -10.26
CA LYS A 65 11.04 -12.92 -10.68
C LYS A 65 10.63 -11.71 -11.52
N CYS A 66 10.96 -10.49 -11.07
CA CYS A 66 10.68 -9.27 -11.82
C CYS A 66 11.35 -9.30 -13.21
N GLN A 67 12.61 -9.72 -13.27
CA GLN A 67 13.34 -9.84 -14.53
C GLN A 67 12.73 -10.91 -15.46
N ALA A 68 12.34 -12.06 -14.92
CA ALA A 68 11.76 -13.16 -15.68
C ALA A 68 10.37 -12.84 -16.25
N GLN A 69 9.65 -11.90 -15.65
CA GLN A 69 8.34 -11.43 -16.12
C GLN A 69 8.41 -10.21 -17.06
N SER A 70 9.61 -9.67 -17.29
CA SER A 70 9.84 -8.49 -18.12
C SER A 70 10.56 -8.84 -19.43
N THR A 71 10.22 -8.16 -20.51
CA THR A 71 10.91 -8.23 -21.79
C THR A 71 11.98 -7.14 -21.94
N SER A 72 11.91 -6.09 -21.11
CA SER A 72 12.74 -4.89 -21.15
C SER A 72 12.82 -4.25 -19.75
N SER A 73 13.45 -3.07 -19.65
CA SER A 73 13.36 -2.24 -18.44
C SER A 73 11.97 -1.66 -18.21
N ASP A 74 11.24 -1.36 -19.30
CA ASP A 74 9.99 -0.58 -19.30
C ASP A 74 8.80 -1.38 -18.75
N ASP A 75 8.91 -2.70 -18.74
CA ASP A 75 7.93 -3.63 -18.19
C ASP A 75 8.43 -4.34 -16.92
N ASN A 76 9.55 -3.89 -16.35
CA ASN A 76 10.07 -4.43 -15.10
C ASN A 76 9.45 -3.71 -13.88
N VAL A 77 8.62 -4.44 -13.13
CA VAL A 77 7.88 -3.91 -11.97
C VAL A 77 8.81 -3.32 -10.90
N ALA A 78 10.00 -3.91 -10.66
CA ALA A 78 10.94 -3.40 -9.66
C ALA A 78 11.51 -2.03 -10.06
N LEU A 79 11.91 -1.88 -11.34
CA LEU A 79 12.42 -0.61 -11.87
C LEU A 79 11.32 0.45 -11.91
N ALA A 80 10.14 0.07 -12.41
CA ALA A 80 8.98 0.95 -12.49
C ALA A 80 8.53 1.44 -11.10
N TYR A 81 8.50 0.55 -10.11
CA TYR A 81 8.16 0.95 -8.74
C TYR A 81 9.18 1.92 -8.16
N LYS A 82 10.48 1.67 -8.37
CA LYS A 82 11.54 2.55 -7.89
C LYS A 82 11.52 3.91 -8.57
N ALA A 83 11.22 3.97 -9.87
CA ALA A 83 11.04 5.23 -10.60
C ALA A 83 9.82 6.01 -10.09
N ALA A 84 8.73 5.32 -9.75
CA ALA A 84 7.54 5.95 -9.17
C ALA A 84 7.83 6.60 -7.81
N GLU A 85 8.73 6.02 -7.01
CA GLU A 85 9.13 6.57 -5.70
C GLU A 85 9.85 7.92 -5.80
N ILE A 86 10.55 8.20 -6.91
CA ILE A 86 11.23 9.48 -7.14
C ILE A 86 10.21 10.63 -7.14
N GLN A 87 9.00 10.39 -7.64
CA GLN A 87 7.92 11.37 -7.67
C GLN A 87 7.08 11.43 -6.38
N GLY A 88 7.47 10.66 -5.35
CA GLY A 88 6.91 10.72 -4.01
C GLY A 88 6.22 9.42 -3.56
N GLN A 89 6.39 9.11 -2.28
CA GLN A 89 5.92 7.86 -1.66
C GLN A 89 4.41 7.64 -1.80
N SER A 90 3.59 8.69 -1.68
CA SER A 90 2.13 8.56 -1.86
C SER A 90 1.74 8.17 -3.28
N LYS A 91 2.43 8.73 -4.29
CA LYS A 91 2.20 8.37 -5.70
C LYS A 91 2.68 6.95 -5.99
N ALA A 92 3.85 6.57 -5.48
CA ALA A 92 4.38 5.21 -5.63
C ALA A 92 3.45 4.15 -5.01
N ARG A 93 2.90 4.40 -3.81
CA ARG A 93 1.91 3.50 -3.19
C ARG A 93 0.64 3.37 -4.04
N ALA A 94 0.13 4.47 -4.60
CA ALA A 94 -1.00 4.42 -5.51
C ALA A 94 -0.66 3.64 -6.79
N PHE A 95 0.53 3.90 -7.36
CA PHE A 95 1.03 3.21 -8.54
C PHE A 95 1.09 1.69 -8.36
N ILE A 96 1.74 1.19 -7.30
CA ILE A 96 1.85 -0.26 -7.08
C ILE A 96 0.48 -0.89 -6.81
N ARG A 97 -0.44 -0.14 -6.18
CA ARG A 97 -1.82 -0.60 -6.00
C ARG A 97 -2.52 -0.82 -7.35
N TYR A 98 -2.35 0.10 -8.29
CA TYR A 98 -2.91 -0.08 -9.65
C TYR A 98 -2.26 -1.24 -10.40
N ILE A 99 -0.95 -1.45 -10.24
CA ILE A 99 -0.26 -2.62 -10.80
C ILE A 99 -0.86 -3.91 -10.25
N PHE A 100 -1.02 -4.02 -8.93
CA PHE A 100 -1.62 -5.18 -8.27
C PHE A 100 -3.02 -5.49 -8.76
N ASN A 101 -3.85 -4.48 -8.94
CA ASN A 101 -5.20 -4.65 -9.48
C ASN A 101 -5.22 -5.16 -10.92
N ARG A 102 -4.14 -4.97 -11.68
CA ARG A 102 -4.04 -5.45 -13.07
C ARG A 102 -3.47 -6.85 -13.14
N ILE A 103 -2.45 -7.17 -12.33
CA ILE A 103 -1.71 -8.43 -12.42
C ILE A 103 -2.33 -9.55 -11.57
N ASN A 104 -2.77 -9.25 -10.34
CA ASN A 104 -3.17 -10.28 -9.37
C ASN A 104 -4.50 -10.96 -9.70
N PRO A 105 -5.56 -10.26 -10.13
CA PRO A 105 -6.86 -10.92 -10.36
C PRO A 105 -6.83 -12.02 -11.42
N SER A 106 -5.89 -11.95 -12.37
CA SER A 106 -5.77 -12.90 -13.47
C SER A 106 -4.40 -13.59 -13.54
N ASN A 107 -3.50 -13.34 -12.57
CA ASN A 107 -2.11 -13.81 -12.59
C ASN A 107 -1.40 -13.53 -13.93
N THR A 108 -1.63 -12.35 -14.49
CA THR A 108 -1.04 -11.95 -15.78
C THR A 108 0.32 -11.29 -15.57
N ILE A 109 1.16 -11.36 -16.60
CA ILE A 109 2.42 -10.59 -16.65
C ILE A 109 2.12 -9.09 -16.67
N CYS A 110 3.01 -8.30 -16.06
CA CYS A 110 2.93 -6.85 -16.11
C CYS A 110 3.45 -6.35 -17.45
N THR A 111 2.62 -5.64 -18.21
CA THR A 111 3.05 -5.05 -19.50
C THR A 111 3.39 -3.57 -19.33
N LYS A 112 4.16 -3.03 -20.27
CA LYS A 112 4.45 -1.58 -20.34
C LYS A 112 3.15 -0.75 -20.33
N GLU A 113 2.13 -1.15 -21.08
CA GLU A 113 0.83 -0.46 -21.11
C GLU A 113 0.18 -0.43 -19.72
N MET A 114 0.24 -1.55 -18.97
CA MET A 114 -0.28 -1.59 -17.60
C MET A 114 0.50 -0.67 -16.66
N ILE A 115 1.82 -0.54 -16.84
CA ILE A 115 2.67 0.38 -16.08
C ILE A 115 2.32 1.84 -16.41
N ASP A 116 2.25 2.21 -17.68
CA ASP A 116 1.95 3.57 -18.11
C ASP A 116 0.55 4.02 -17.64
N ASP A 117 -0.44 3.13 -17.75
CA ASP A 117 -1.79 3.40 -17.25
C ASP A 117 -1.82 3.54 -15.72
N SER A 118 -1.09 2.68 -15.01
CA SER A 118 -1.00 2.73 -13.54
C SER A 118 -0.30 4.01 -13.07
N ALA A 119 0.76 4.44 -13.76
CA ALA A 119 1.48 5.67 -13.47
C ALA A 119 0.59 6.90 -13.71
N ARG A 120 -0.15 6.91 -14.83
CA ARG A 120 -1.13 7.96 -15.15
C ARG A 120 -2.19 8.09 -14.06
N LEU A 121 -2.79 6.98 -13.63
CA LEU A 121 -3.83 6.96 -12.59
C LEU A 121 -3.28 7.40 -11.22
N ALA A 122 -2.03 7.06 -10.91
CA ALA A 122 -1.34 7.52 -9.71
C ALA A 122 -0.93 9.00 -9.73
N GLY A 123 -1.17 9.72 -10.84
CA GLY A 123 -0.78 11.12 -11.01
C GLY A 123 0.74 11.31 -11.13
N ILE A 124 1.46 10.29 -11.60
CA ILE A 124 2.88 10.34 -11.92
C ILE A 124 3.05 11.02 -13.29
N ASP A 125 4.01 11.94 -13.38
CA ASP A 125 4.39 12.54 -14.66
C ASP A 125 5.11 11.50 -15.52
N LEU A 126 4.43 11.01 -16.55
CA LEU A 126 4.95 9.93 -17.40
C LEU A 126 6.27 10.30 -18.08
N LYS A 127 6.45 11.57 -18.45
CA LYS A 127 7.70 11.99 -19.11
C LYS A 127 8.89 11.82 -18.18
N SER A 128 8.84 12.45 -16.99
CA SER A 128 9.90 12.32 -15.99
C SER A 128 10.06 10.86 -15.54
N PHE A 129 8.96 10.11 -15.42
CA PHE A 129 8.99 8.69 -15.05
C PHE A 129 9.81 7.83 -16.01
N HIS A 130 9.65 8.01 -17.32
CA HIS A 130 10.45 7.28 -18.31
C HIS A 130 11.92 7.71 -18.30
N GLU A 131 12.21 8.99 -18.07
CA GLU A 131 13.59 9.48 -17.90
C GLU A 131 14.25 8.86 -16.65
N ASP A 132 13.52 8.82 -15.54
CA ASP A 132 13.95 8.27 -14.26
C ASP A 132 14.24 6.76 -14.32
N LEU A 133 13.45 6.02 -15.10
CA LEU A 133 13.58 4.56 -15.29
C LEU A 133 14.95 4.16 -15.86
N HIS A 134 15.59 5.06 -16.60
CA HIS A 134 16.93 4.84 -17.18
C HIS A 134 18.01 5.67 -16.48
N SER A 135 17.70 6.29 -15.35
CA SER A 135 18.62 7.18 -14.65
C SER A 135 19.61 6.40 -13.77
N PRO A 136 20.86 6.87 -13.63
CA PRO A 136 21.81 6.31 -12.66
C PRO A 136 21.35 6.47 -11.19
N SER A 137 20.42 7.39 -10.93
CA SER A 137 19.83 7.58 -9.60
C SER A 137 19.06 6.34 -9.16
N LEU A 138 18.41 5.65 -10.09
CA LEU A 138 17.65 4.43 -9.82
C LEU A 138 18.55 3.33 -9.24
N ASP A 139 19.75 3.15 -9.79
CA ASP A 139 20.72 2.17 -9.29
C ASP A 139 21.18 2.47 -7.86
N ALA A 140 21.42 3.75 -7.56
CA ALA A 140 21.79 4.18 -6.21
C ALA A 140 20.64 3.93 -5.21
N MET A 141 19.41 4.19 -5.64
CA MET A 141 18.21 3.98 -4.86
C MET A 141 17.92 2.48 -4.60
N LEU A 142 18.15 1.59 -5.57
CA LEU A 142 18.04 0.14 -5.38
C LEU A 142 19.13 -0.40 -4.45
N LYS A 143 20.37 0.10 -4.57
CA LYS A 143 21.47 -0.25 -3.65
C LYS A 143 21.16 0.19 -2.22
N TYR A 144 20.57 1.37 -2.05
CA TYR A 144 20.12 1.85 -0.74
C TYR A 144 19.07 0.90 -0.14
N ASP A 145 18.05 0.52 -0.91
CA ASP A 145 17.04 -0.44 -0.44
C ASP A 145 17.68 -1.78 -0.06
N LEU A 146 18.69 -2.25 -0.81
CA LEU A 146 19.41 -3.49 -0.47
C LEU A 146 20.20 -3.37 0.83
N CYS A 147 20.82 -2.22 1.10
CA CYS A 147 21.46 -1.97 2.38
C CYS A 147 20.45 -2.00 3.52
N VAL A 148 19.32 -1.28 3.38
CA VAL A 148 18.24 -1.25 4.37
C VAL A 148 17.66 -2.64 4.61
N PHE A 149 17.40 -3.41 3.55
CA PHE A 149 16.91 -4.78 3.63
C PHE A 149 17.85 -5.70 4.43
N ARG A 150 19.17 -5.55 4.25
CA ARG A 150 20.19 -6.31 4.99
C ARG A 150 20.35 -5.84 6.42
N GLU A 151 20.33 -4.53 6.65
CA GLU A 151 20.48 -3.93 7.98
C GLU A 151 19.30 -4.30 8.89
N MET A 152 18.10 -4.36 8.33
CA MET A 152 16.89 -4.80 9.03
C MET A 152 16.77 -6.34 9.13
N ASP A 153 17.78 -7.09 8.67
CA ASP A 153 17.85 -8.55 8.79
C ASP A 153 16.61 -9.26 8.22
N ILE A 154 16.20 -8.88 7.01
CA ILE A 154 15.00 -9.44 6.38
C ILE A 154 15.31 -10.75 5.66
N ASP A 155 14.80 -11.86 6.21
CA ASP A 155 14.98 -13.20 5.64
C ASP A 155 13.75 -13.70 4.88
N ASN A 156 12.56 -13.34 5.33
CA ASN A 156 11.28 -13.83 4.82
C ASN A 156 10.39 -12.68 4.36
N LEU A 157 9.46 -12.96 3.44
CA LEU A 157 8.50 -12.00 2.93
C LEU A 157 7.08 -12.55 3.02
N PRO A 158 6.07 -11.72 3.32
CA PRO A 158 6.18 -10.30 3.68
C PRO A 158 6.90 -10.08 5.02
N ALA A 159 7.49 -8.92 5.23
CA ALA A 159 8.04 -8.54 6.53
C ALA A 159 7.74 -7.07 6.86
N MET A 160 7.52 -6.77 8.14
CA MET A 160 7.23 -5.43 8.61
C MET A 160 8.12 -5.09 9.81
N VAL A 161 8.84 -3.97 9.73
CA VAL A 161 9.71 -3.48 10.81
C VAL A 161 9.20 -2.15 11.31
N PHE A 162 9.02 -2.04 12.61
CA PHE A 162 8.40 -0.91 13.28
C PHE A 162 9.43 -0.17 14.14
N PHE A 163 9.48 1.16 14.01
CA PHE A 163 10.34 2.04 14.79
C PHE A 163 9.49 3.09 15.50
N SER A 164 9.75 3.31 16.79
CA SER A 164 9.02 4.30 17.60
C SER A 164 9.37 5.75 17.27
N GLY A 165 10.46 5.97 16.53
CA GLY A 165 11.07 7.29 16.31
C GLY A 165 12.14 7.67 17.34
N ASP A 166 12.27 6.93 18.45
CA ASP A 166 13.40 7.09 19.38
C ASP A 166 14.63 6.36 18.83
N ALA A 167 15.70 7.13 18.55
CA ALA A 167 16.98 6.63 18.05
C ALA A 167 17.67 5.62 18.98
N LYS A 168 17.23 5.51 20.25
CA LYS A 168 17.76 4.52 21.21
C LYS A 168 16.94 3.24 21.27
N SER A 169 15.75 3.22 20.68
CA SER A 169 14.87 2.05 20.69
C SER A 169 15.22 1.10 19.53
N GLU A 170 15.28 -0.18 19.82
CA GLU A 170 15.38 -1.21 18.78
C GLU A 170 14.05 -1.33 18.04
N GLY A 171 14.12 -1.60 16.73
CA GLY A 171 12.94 -1.83 15.92
C GLY A 171 12.32 -3.20 16.20
N VAL A 172 10.99 -3.29 16.12
CA VAL A 172 10.25 -4.56 16.25
C VAL A 172 10.02 -5.14 14.86
N LYS A 173 10.49 -6.36 14.60
CA LYS A 173 10.30 -7.07 13.32
C LYS A 173 9.16 -8.09 13.43
N ILE A 174 8.31 -8.14 12.40
CA ILE A 174 7.28 -9.15 12.22
C ILE A 174 7.50 -9.81 10.85
N ASP A 175 7.76 -11.12 10.86
CA ASP A 175 7.98 -11.92 9.65
C ASP A 175 6.72 -12.71 9.26
N GLY A 176 6.20 -12.49 8.06
CA GLY A 176 5.02 -13.14 7.52
C GLY A 176 3.72 -12.37 7.73
N SER A 177 2.61 -13.03 7.41
CA SER A 177 1.26 -12.45 7.49
C SER A 177 0.56 -12.88 8.77
N TYR A 178 0.21 -11.90 9.61
CA TYR A 178 -0.54 -12.08 10.84
C TYR A 178 -1.90 -11.38 10.80
N PRO A 179 -2.84 -11.74 11.69
CA PRO A 179 -4.09 -11.01 11.84
C PRO A 179 -3.88 -9.54 12.23
N TYR A 180 -4.83 -8.68 11.80
CA TYR A 180 -4.78 -7.22 11.98
C TYR A 180 -4.41 -6.76 13.41
N HIS A 181 -4.96 -7.43 14.44
CA HIS A 181 -4.75 -7.04 15.83
C HIS A 181 -3.29 -7.14 16.32
N ILE A 182 -2.47 -7.98 15.68
CA ILE A 182 -1.05 -8.11 16.02
C ILE A 182 -0.31 -6.82 15.67
N TYR A 183 -0.56 -6.24 14.50
CA TYR A 183 0.05 -4.98 14.10
C TYR A 183 -0.43 -3.81 14.97
N THR A 184 -1.72 -3.77 15.31
CA THR A 184 -2.25 -2.73 16.21
C THR A 184 -1.65 -2.81 17.61
N TYR A 185 -1.40 -4.03 18.10
CA TYR A 185 -0.72 -4.24 19.37
C TYR A 185 0.68 -3.65 19.34
N VAL A 186 1.49 -3.98 18.32
CA VAL A 186 2.86 -3.46 18.20
C VAL A 186 2.87 -1.93 18.09
N ILE A 187 1.96 -1.35 17.32
CA ILE A 187 1.86 0.12 17.20
C ILE A 187 1.54 0.76 18.55
N ASN A 188 0.55 0.26 19.28
CA ASN A 188 0.15 0.82 20.57
C ASN A 188 1.25 0.64 21.63
N GLU A 189 1.96 -0.49 21.64
CA GLU A 189 3.10 -0.73 22.54
C GLU A 189 4.25 0.25 22.27
N LEU A 190 4.58 0.49 21.00
CA LEU A 190 5.65 1.44 20.63
C LEU A 190 5.28 2.89 20.94
N VAL A 191 4.01 3.23 20.87
CA VAL A 191 3.50 4.57 21.18
C VAL A 191 3.27 4.75 22.69
N GLY A 192 3.15 3.65 23.45
CA GLY A 192 2.93 3.65 24.89
C GLY A 192 1.51 4.02 25.33
N ILE A 193 0.60 4.25 24.36
CA ILE A 193 -0.83 4.51 24.59
C ILE A 193 -1.66 3.81 23.53
N GLU A 194 -2.91 3.51 23.86
CA GLU A 194 -3.88 3.00 22.90
C GLU A 194 -4.37 4.14 22.00
N ILE A 195 -4.08 4.05 20.70
CA ILE A 195 -4.51 5.03 19.72
C ILE A 195 -5.98 4.83 19.36
N GLU A 196 -6.76 5.91 19.38
CA GLU A 196 -8.13 5.90 18.88
C GLU A 196 -8.14 5.75 17.35
N LYS A 197 -8.73 4.64 16.88
CA LYS A 197 -8.84 4.32 15.45
C LYS A 197 -9.78 5.29 14.74
N ARG A 198 -9.32 5.86 13.63
CA ARG A 198 -10.19 6.65 12.75
C ARG A 198 -11.24 5.79 12.07
N GLN A 199 -12.38 6.41 11.74
CA GLN A 199 -13.45 5.74 11.04
C GLN A 199 -13.04 5.34 9.62
N LEU A 200 -13.41 4.11 9.23
CA LEU A 200 -13.29 3.63 7.87
C LEU A 200 -14.25 4.39 6.93
N PRO A 201 -13.86 4.61 5.66
CA PRO A 201 -14.76 5.16 4.65
C PRO A 201 -15.93 4.19 4.39
N SER A 202 -16.97 4.66 3.70
CA SER A 202 -18.02 3.75 3.23
C SER A 202 -17.47 2.73 2.22
N ILE A 203 -18.12 1.56 2.10
CA ILE A 203 -17.71 0.53 1.11
C ILE A 203 -17.62 1.11 -0.30
N ILE A 204 -18.56 1.99 -0.67
CA ILE A 204 -18.56 2.60 -2.00
C ILE A 204 -17.41 3.60 -2.19
N ASP A 205 -17.09 4.39 -1.17
CA ASP A 205 -15.95 5.32 -1.24
C ASP A 205 -14.63 4.56 -1.26
N TYR A 206 -14.56 3.42 -0.56
CA TYR A 206 -13.42 2.51 -0.61
C TYR A 206 -13.23 1.92 -2.02
N ILE A 207 -14.30 1.37 -2.63
CA ILE A 207 -14.25 0.87 -4.02
C ILE A 207 -13.84 1.99 -4.99
N ARG A 208 -14.37 3.21 -4.81
CA ARG A 208 -14.03 4.37 -5.64
C ARG A 208 -12.53 4.70 -5.59
N ALA A 209 -11.93 4.65 -4.40
CA ALA A 209 -10.52 4.99 -4.22
C ALA A 209 -9.56 3.95 -4.81
N HIS A 210 -9.99 2.69 -4.92
CA HIS A 210 -9.12 1.57 -5.28
C HIS A 210 -9.40 0.96 -6.66
N GLU A 211 -10.33 1.50 -7.46
CA GLU A 211 -10.80 1.00 -8.78
C GLU A 211 -11.43 -0.42 -8.78
N LEU A 212 -10.69 -1.40 -8.27
CA LEU A 212 -11.04 -2.81 -8.21
C LEU A 212 -10.66 -3.34 -6.82
N VAL A 213 -11.60 -4.02 -6.16
CA VAL A 213 -11.39 -4.62 -4.83
C VAL A 213 -12.02 -6.02 -4.79
N SER A 214 -11.38 -6.95 -4.09
CA SER A 214 -11.92 -8.30 -3.94
C SER A 214 -12.91 -8.39 -2.78
N PHE A 215 -13.76 -9.43 -2.78
CA PHE A 215 -14.61 -9.72 -1.62
C PHE A 215 -13.81 -9.93 -0.33
N GLU A 216 -12.68 -10.65 -0.41
CA GLU A 216 -11.84 -10.95 0.75
C GLU A 216 -11.12 -9.70 1.29
N GLU A 217 -10.75 -8.76 0.42
CA GLU A 217 -10.21 -7.46 0.82
C GLU A 217 -11.25 -6.66 1.62
N LEU A 218 -12.48 -6.54 1.11
CA LEU A 218 -13.57 -5.87 1.81
C LEU A 218 -13.88 -6.53 3.16
N LYS A 219 -13.89 -7.85 3.19
CA LYS A 219 -14.09 -8.61 4.44
C LYS A 219 -12.98 -8.35 5.45
N THR A 220 -11.73 -8.24 5.01
CA THR A 220 -10.56 -7.94 5.87
C THR A 220 -10.62 -6.51 6.41
N ILE A 221 -10.99 -5.55 5.56
CA ILE A 221 -11.01 -4.13 5.96
C ILE A 221 -12.15 -3.85 6.91
N PHE A 222 -13.38 -4.23 6.54
CA PHE A 222 -14.58 -3.90 7.29
C PHE A 222 -14.86 -4.87 8.44
N GLU A 223 -14.23 -6.05 8.47
CA GLU A 223 -14.45 -7.11 9.49
C GLU A 223 -15.92 -7.55 9.61
N TRP A 224 -16.70 -7.40 8.54
CA TRP A 224 -18.09 -7.80 8.51
C TRP A 224 -18.24 -9.32 8.36
N ARG A 225 -19.31 -9.86 8.96
CA ARG A 225 -19.76 -11.23 8.65
C ARG A 225 -20.06 -11.31 7.16
N ALA A 226 -19.59 -12.37 6.50
CA ALA A 226 -19.71 -12.56 5.05
C ALA A 226 -21.13 -12.33 4.51
N GLY A 227 -22.16 -12.84 5.20
CA GLY A 227 -23.56 -12.63 4.80
C GLY A 227 -24.02 -11.18 4.81
N LEU A 228 -23.57 -10.37 5.78
CA LEU A 228 -23.91 -8.94 5.86
C LEU A 228 -23.20 -8.15 4.75
N LEU A 229 -21.93 -8.45 4.50
CA LEU A 229 -21.16 -7.83 3.42
C LEU A 229 -21.77 -8.16 2.05
N LEU A 230 -22.14 -9.42 1.82
CA LEU A 230 -22.83 -9.84 0.58
C LEU A 230 -24.16 -9.11 0.40
N ASN A 231 -24.92 -8.89 1.47
CA ASN A 231 -26.19 -8.17 1.38
C ASN A 231 -25.98 -6.70 1.02
N GLU A 232 -24.98 -6.04 1.60
CA GLU A 232 -24.67 -4.64 1.27
C GLU A 232 -24.13 -4.50 -0.16
N LEU A 233 -23.26 -5.41 -0.61
CA LEU A 233 -22.79 -5.44 -1.99
C LEU A 233 -23.93 -5.69 -2.98
N LYS A 234 -24.87 -6.59 -2.66
CA LYS A 234 -26.09 -6.81 -3.45
C LYS A 234 -26.93 -5.53 -3.52
N LYS A 235 -27.11 -4.83 -2.40
CA LYS A 235 -27.83 -3.55 -2.36
C LYS A 235 -27.16 -2.50 -3.25
N LEU A 236 -25.85 -2.31 -3.17
CA LEU A 236 -25.10 -1.36 -4.01
C LEU A 236 -25.20 -1.70 -5.50
N ARG A 237 -25.21 -2.99 -5.85
CA ARG A 237 -25.43 -3.47 -7.23
C ARG A 237 -26.85 -3.19 -7.72
N LEU A 238 -27.87 -3.44 -6.90
CA LEU A 238 -29.27 -3.14 -7.23
C LEU A 238 -29.48 -1.64 -7.43
N GLN A 239 -28.75 -0.81 -6.69
CA GLN A 239 -28.70 0.65 -6.85
C GLN A 239 -27.87 1.10 -8.07
N ARG A 240 -27.26 0.17 -8.82
CA ARG A 240 -26.40 0.43 -9.99
C ARG A 240 -25.18 1.30 -9.68
N LEU A 241 -24.66 1.22 -8.46
CA LEU A 241 -23.49 1.98 -8.05
C LEU A 241 -22.18 1.23 -8.34
N ILE A 242 -22.22 -0.11 -8.30
CA ILE A 242 -21.08 -0.98 -8.52
C ILE A 242 -21.44 -2.12 -9.48
N ASP A 243 -20.44 -2.66 -10.16
CA ASP A 243 -20.52 -3.91 -10.92
C ASP A 243 -19.67 -5.00 -10.23
N GLU A 244 -20.09 -6.26 -10.39
CA GLU A 244 -19.32 -7.43 -9.96
C GLU A 244 -18.65 -8.06 -11.18
N VAL A 245 -17.34 -8.31 -11.08
CA VAL A 245 -16.52 -8.95 -12.10
C VAL A 245 -15.96 -10.24 -11.51
N SER A 246 -16.15 -11.36 -12.19
CA SER A 246 -15.57 -12.65 -11.78
C SER A 246 -14.25 -12.88 -12.52
N LEU A 247 -13.15 -12.97 -11.78
CA LEU A 247 -11.79 -13.21 -12.30
C LEU A 247 -11.17 -14.35 -11.48
N ASN A 248 -10.61 -15.36 -12.13
CA ASN A 248 -10.01 -16.54 -11.48
C ASN A 248 -10.88 -17.17 -10.36
N ASN A 249 -12.19 -17.29 -10.59
CA ASN A 249 -13.18 -17.81 -9.62
C ASN A 249 -13.33 -16.97 -8.33
N GLN A 250 -12.84 -15.73 -8.33
CA GLN A 250 -13.03 -14.76 -7.25
C GLN A 250 -13.91 -13.60 -7.72
N SER A 251 -14.71 -13.06 -6.79
CA SER A 251 -15.54 -11.89 -7.03
C SER A 251 -14.78 -10.60 -6.73
N PHE A 252 -14.73 -9.71 -7.72
CA PHE A 252 -14.22 -8.37 -7.61
C PHE A 252 -15.35 -7.34 -7.83
N TYR A 253 -15.19 -6.17 -7.23
CA TYR A 253 -16.15 -5.08 -7.30
C TYR A 253 -15.45 -3.81 -7.76
N GLN A 254 -16.10 -3.11 -8.69
CA GLN A 254 -15.64 -1.82 -9.22
C GLN A 254 -16.83 -0.88 -9.36
N LEU A 255 -16.57 0.43 -9.42
CA LEU A 255 -17.64 1.38 -9.69
C LEU A 255 -18.27 1.11 -11.06
N LYS A 256 -19.59 1.21 -11.13
CA LYS A 256 -20.26 1.23 -12.41
C LYS A 256 -19.84 2.50 -13.12
N GLN A 257 -19.18 2.37 -14.27
CA GLN A 257 -18.94 3.53 -15.12
C GLN A 257 -20.31 4.09 -15.49
N SER A 258 -20.65 5.27 -14.98
CA SER A 258 -21.77 6.02 -15.55
C SER A 258 -21.42 6.18 -17.01
N SER A 259 -22.27 5.70 -17.91
CA SER A 259 -22.15 5.99 -19.34
C SER A 259 -22.02 7.51 -19.48
N LEU A 260 -20.80 8.03 -19.60
CA LEU A 260 -20.63 9.32 -20.25
C LEU A 260 -21.16 9.07 -21.66
N PRO A 261 -22.19 9.80 -22.12
CA PRO A 261 -22.44 9.82 -23.54
C PRO A 261 -21.13 10.28 -24.18
N LEU A 262 -20.59 9.48 -25.08
CA LEU A 262 -19.77 9.98 -26.19
C LEU A 262 -20.60 11.07 -26.86
N LYS A 263 -20.51 12.30 -26.36
CA LYS A 263 -21.02 13.47 -27.06
C LYS A 263 -20.04 13.72 -28.20
N THR A 264 -20.37 13.07 -29.31
CA THR A 264 -20.46 13.63 -30.66
C THR A 264 -19.33 14.54 -31.12
N LYS A 265 -18.64 14.07 -32.17
CA LYS A 265 -18.20 14.86 -33.33
C LYS A 265 -18.83 16.25 -33.37
N VAL A 266 -17.99 17.29 -33.36
CA VAL A 266 -17.84 18.27 -34.44
C VAL A 266 -16.37 18.58 -34.56
#